data_AF-A0AAV2L8R5-F1
#
_entry.id   AF-A0AAV2L8R5-F1
#
_cell.length_a   1.000
_cell.length_b   1.000
_cell.length_c   1.000
_cell.angle_alpha   90.00
_cell.angle_beta   90.00
_cell.angle_gamma   90.00
#
_symmetry.space_group_name_H-M   'P 1'
#
loop_
_entity.id
_entity.type
_entity.pdbx_description
1 polymer ?
#
loop_
_entity_poly.entity_id
_entity_poly.type
_entity_poly.pdbx_seq_one_letter_code
_entity_poly.pdbx_strand_id
1 'polypeptide(L)'
;MRPCAQSLCSLCSLLCLLLTPGALCDVLQPKAAEEVGPPRPPQILDLTRTQLQAVPHSPPNGSVWTLILNQNRISLDESDREALRSYRGLTHLYLEHNAVTEVTAGYFTQMPRLTLLSLCGNNISRYH
;
A
#
# COMPACT_ATOMS: atom_id res chain seq x y z
N MET A 1 23.93 23.78 19.85
CA MET A 1 23.38 25.15 19.90
C MET A 1 22.31 25.28 18.82
N ARG A 2 21.11 25.75 19.21
CA ARG A 2 19.87 26.06 18.44
C ARG A 2 19.02 24.87 17.93
N PRO A 3 17.67 25.01 17.85
CA PRO A 3 16.77 25.84 18.68
C PRO A 3 15.41 25.18 19.04
N CYS A 4 14.61 25.92 19.82
CA CYS A 4 13.27 25.66 20.35
C CYS A 4 12.24 24.99 19.41
N ALA A 5 11.49 24.03 19.97
CA ALA A 5 10.04 23.96 19.81
C ALA A 5 9.40 24.18 21.19
N GLN A 6 9.22 25.45 21.56
CA GLN A 6 8.38 25.87 22.68
C GLN A 6 6.98 26.10 22.16
N SER A 7 6.05 25.23 22.49
CA SER A 7 4.66 25.59 22.79
C SER A 7 3.98 24.37 23.40
N LEU A 8 3.19 24.57 24.45
CA LEU A 8 2.41 23.57 25.20
C LEU A 8 3.11 22.86 26.38
N CYS A 9 3.60 23.63 27.35
CA CYS A 9 3.57 23.13 28.74
C CYS A 9 3.62 24.25 29.80
N SER A 10 2.69 25.21 29.73
CA SER A 10 2.60 26.29 30.74
C SER A 10 1.67 25.97 31.93
N LEU A 11 1.17 24.73 32.07
CA LEU A 11 0.30 24.37 33.21
C LEU A 11 0.72 23.11 33.97
N CYS A 12 1.85 22.49 33.61
CA CYS A 12 2.35 21.27 34.27
C CYS A 12 3.53 21.55 35.21
N SER A 13 3.45 22.60 36.04
CA SER A 13 4.57 22.97 36.94
C SER A 13 4.19 23.13 38.41
N LEU A 14 2.96 22.83 38.80
CA LEU A 14 2.52 23.05 40.19
C LEU A 14 1.86 21.85 40.89
N LEU A 15 1.87 20.66 40.29
CA LEU A 15 1.35 19.44 40.94
C LEU A 15 2.33 18.25 40.91
N CYS A 16 3.65 18.50 40.89
CA CYS A 16 4.66 17.44 40.84
C CYS A 16 5.69 17.55 41.99
N LEU A 17 5.27 18.00 43.17
CA LEU A 17 6.16 18.19 44.34
C LEU A 17 5.95 17.18 45.47
N LEU A 18 5.10 16.17 45.28
CA LEU A 18 4.92 15.10 46.25
C LEU A 18 4.69 13.79 45.48
N LEU A 19 5.74 13.04 45.15
CA LEU A 19 5.80 11.57 45.17
C LEU A 19 7.19 11.11 44.66
N THR A 20 7.94 10.48 45.57
CA THR A 20 9.13 9.61 45.45
C THR A 20 9.98 9.60 44.14
N PRO A 21 11.31 9.80 44.23
CA PRO A 21 12.21 9.60 43.11
C PRO A 21 12.43 8.10 42.88
N GLY A 22 11.96 7.56 41.75
CA GLY A 22 12.55 6.33 41.22
C GLY A 22 11.68 5.13 40.91
N ALA A 23 10.34 5.23 40.84
CA ALA A 23 9.52 4.04 40.54
C ALA A 23 8.32 4.24 39.59
N LEU A 24 8.08 5.44 39.05
CA LEU A 24 6.92 5.65 38.14
C LEU A 24 7.25 6.19 36.74
N CYS A 25 8.53 6.40 36.40
CA CYS A 25 8.90 6.82 35.04
C CYS A 25 9.01 5.66 34.05
N ASP A 26 8.90 4.40 34.50
CA ASP A 26 9.08 3.20 33.67
C ASP A 26 7.83 2.78 32.88
N VAL A 27 6.66 3.40 33.12
CA VAL A 27 5.39 3.01 32.47
C VAL A 27 5.00 3.91 31.29
N LEU A 28 5.79 4.96 31.02
CA LEU A 28 5.58 5.85 29.87
C LEU A 28 6.76 5.80 28.90
N GLN A 29 7.14 4.59 28.49
CA GLN A 29 7.64 4.42 27.13
C GLN A 29 6.41 4.20 26.24
N PRO A 30 5.87 5.22 25.56
CA PRO A 30 5.13 4.93 24.33
C PRO A 30 6.14 4.24 23.42
N LYS A 31 6.02 2.92 23.35
CA LYS A 31 6.65 2.07 22.35
C LYS A 31 6.63 2.83 21.04
N ALA A 32 7.82 3.21 20.57
CA ALA A 32 8.05 4.09 19.44
C ALA A 32 6.84 4.05 18.50
N ALA A 33 5.97 5.06 18.61
CA ALA A 33 5.00 5.31 17.57
C ALA A 33 5.91 5.61 16.38
N GLU A 34 6.07 4.59 15.53
CA GLU A 34 6.64 4.72 14.21
C GLU A 34 6.05 6.03 13.68
N GLU A 35 6.91 7.02 13.47
CA GLU A 35 6.55 8.32 12.94
C GLU A 35 5.92 8.07 11.57
N VAL A 36 4.64 7.71 11.58
CA VAL A 36 3.78 7.70 10.41
C VAL A 36 3.55 9.17 10.16
N GLY A 37 4.54 9.78 9.52
CA GLY A 37 4.38 11.06 8.86
C GLY A 37 3.06 11.03 8.06
N PRO A 38 2.47 12.20 7.78
CA PRO A 38 1.12 12.32 7.27
C PRO A 38 0.86 11.26 6.19
N PRO A 39 -0.23 10.48 6.28
CA PRO A 39 -0.46 9.36 5.38
C PRO A 39 -0.31 9.87 3.95
N ARG A 40 0.70 9.35 3.23
CA ARG A 40 0.88 9.75 1.84
C ARG A 40 -0.42 9.40 1.11
N PRO A 41 -0.98 10.32 0.31
CA PRO A 41 -2.22 10.04 -0.38
C PRO A 41 -2.06 8.77 -1.22
N PRO A 42 -3.07 7.89 -1.27
CA PRO A 42 -3.00 6.66 -2.04
C PRO A 42 -2.69 7.00 -3.50
N GLN A 43 -1.58 6.46 -4.01
CA GLN A 43 -1.19 6.69 -5.40
C GLN A 43 -2.03 5.83 -6.34
N ILE A 44 -2.63 6.48 -7.32
CA ILE A 44 -3.41 5.85 -8.38
C ILE A 44 -2.61 5.93 -9.67
N LEU A 45 -2.38 4.78 -10.30
CA LEU A 45 -1.74 4.68 -11.61
C LEU A 45 -2.77 4.18 -12.61
N ASP A 46 -3.19 5.07 -13.51
CA ASP A 46 -4.09 4.73 -14.61
C ASP A 46 -3.31 4.56 -15.91
N LEU A 47 -3.39 3.35 -16.46
CA LEU A 47 -2.78 2.92 -17.71
C LEU A 47 -3.85 2.34 -18.66
N THR A 48 -5.08 2.83 -18.55
CA THR A 48 -6.21 2.40 -19.39
C THR A 48 -5.95 2.69 -20.88
N ARG A 49 -6.25 1.73 -21.76
CA ARG A 49 -6.10 1.83 -23.23
C ARG A 49 -4.67 2.15 -23.71
N THR A 50 -3.66 1.68 -22.99
CA THR A 50 -2.25 1.87 -23.40
C THR A 50 -1.72 0.74 -24.28
N GLN A 51 -2.59 -0.20 -24.70
CA GLN A 51 -2.26 -1.37 -25.51
C GLN A 51 -1.18 -2.25 -24.87
N LEU A 52 -1.09 -2.23 -23.53
CA LEU A 52 -0.13 -3.03 -22.79
C LEU A 52 -0.42 -4.52 -23.01
N GLN A 53 0.62 -5.26 -23.37
CA GLN A 53 0.56 -6.73 -23.46
C GLN A 53 1.01 -7.38 -22.16
N ALA A 54 1.75 -6.65 -21.32
CA ALA A 54 2.22 -7.11 -20.03
C ALA A 54 2.11 -5.98 -18.99
N VAL A 55 2.00 -6.36 -17.72
CA VAL A 55 2.04 -5.44 -16.59
C VAL A 55 3.46 -4.84 -16.50
N PRO A 56 3.60 -3.51 -16.39
CA PRO A 56 4.92 -2.89 -16.30
C PRO A 56 5.67 -3.33 -15.04
N HIS A 57 6.96 -3.64 -15.20
CA HIS A 57 7.83 -3.97 -14.07
C HIS A 57 8.15 -2.69 -13.30
N SER A 58 7.69 -2.64 -12.06
CA SER A 58 7.85 -1.53 -11.12
C SER A 58 6.98 -0.30 -11.39
N PRO A 59 6.32 0.23 -10.34
CA PRO A 59 5.68 1.53 -10.40
C PRO A 59 6.70 2.68 -10.50
N PRO A 60 6.43 3.73 -11.30
CA PRO A 60 7.37 4.84 -11.53
C PRO A 60 7.58 5.75 -10.31
N ASN A 61 6.59 5.87 -9.42
CA ASN A 61 6.62 6.79 -8.26
C ASN A 61 6.65 6.08 -6.89
N GLY A 62 7.20 4.87 -6.83
CA GLY A 62 7.20 4.08 -5.59
C GLY A 62 5.87 3.36 -5.35
N SER A 63 5.38 3.28 -4.11
CA SER A 63 4.23 2.42 -3.78
C SER A 63 2.93 2.92 -4.40
N VAL A 64 2.37 2.14 -5.33
CA VAL A 64 1.04 2.36 -5.95
C VAL A 64 -0.01 1.60 -5.15
N TRP A 65 -1.12 2.28 -4.87
CA TRP A 65 -2.25 1.75 -4.12
C TRP A 65 -3.34 1.20 -5.05
N THR A 66 -3.63 1.91 -6.12
CA THR A 66 -4.61 1.53 -7.14
C THR A 66 -3.97 1.50 -8.50
N LEU A 67 -4.08 0.36 -9.19
CA LEU A 67 -3.59 0.15 -10.55
C LEU A 67 -4.78 -0.12 -11.46
N ILE A 68 -4.96 0.75 -12.45
CA ILE A 68 -6.02 0.65 -13.45
C ILE A 68 -5.38 0.29 -14.78
N LEU A 69 -5.63 -0.92 -15.26
CA LEU A 69 -5.08 -1.49 -16.50
C LEU A 69 -6.19 -1.85 -17.49
N ASN A 70 -7.31 -1.12 -17.44
CA ASN A 70 -8.48 -1.43 -18.24
C ASN A 70 -8.21 -1.31 -19.74
N GLN A 71 -8.88 -2.13 -20.56
CA GLN A 71 -8.82 -2.08 -22.02
C GLN A 71 -7.40 -2.18 -22.58
N ASN A 72 -6.63 -3.10 -22.02
CA ASN A 72 -5.31 -3.51 -22.51
C ASN A 72 -5.38 -4.92 -23.09
N ARG A 73 -4.24 -5.57 -23.30
CA ARG A 73 -4.10 -6.91 -23.85
C ARG A 73 -3.35 -7.84 -22.89
N ILE A 74 -3.54 -7.64 -21.58
CA ILE A 74 -2.86 -8.40 -20.53
C ILE A 74 -3.52 -9.78 -20.40
N SER A 75 -2.71 -10.82 -20.37
CA SER A 75 -3.15 -12.22 -20.27
C SER A 75 -3.05 -12.79 -18.86
N LEU A 76 -2.34 -12.13 -17.94
CA LEU A 76 -1.98 -12.67 -16.62
C LEU A 76 -1.09 -13.92 -16.72
N ASP A 77 -0.06 -13.85 -17.56
CA ASP A 77 0.96 -14.90 -17.66
C ASP A 77 1.94 -14.86 -16.47
N GLU A 78 2.91 -15.78 -16.43
CA GLU A 78 3.94 -15.81 -15.38
C GLU A 78 4.74 -14.51 -15.27
N SER A 79 5.03 -13.87 -16.42
CA SER A 79 5.73 -12.59 -16.47
C SER A 79 4.94 -11.47 -15.78
N ASP A 80 3.62 -11.45 -15.95
CA ASP A 80 2.73 -10.49 -15.28
C ASP A 80 2.71 -10.75 -13.78
N ARG A 81 2.78 -12.02 -13.36
CA ARG A 81 2.84 -12.41 -11.96
C ARG A 81 4.09 -11.83 -11.30
N GLU A 82 5.22 -11.93 -11.97
CA GLU A 82 6.49 -11.35 -11.52
C GLU A 82 6.44 -9.82 -11.49
N ALA A 83 5.86 -9.18 -12.50
CA ALA A 83 5.67 -7.74 -12.52
C ALA A 83 4.80 -7.27 -11.34
N LEU A 84 3.68 -7.95 -11.08
CA LEU A 84 2.74 -7.64 -10.00
C LEU A 84 3.38 -7.77 -8.60
N ARG A 85 4.38 -8.65 -8.41
CA ARG A 85 5.15 -8.75 -7.15
C ARG A 85 5.88 -7.46 -6.78
N SER A 86 6.21 -6.61 -7.76
CA SER A 86 6.84 -5.32 -7.49
C SER A 86 5.88 -4.32 -6.81
N TYR A 87 4.57 -4.54 -6.94
CA TYR A 87 3.52 -3.67 -6.40
C TYR A 87 3.13 -4.05 -4.96
N ARG A 88 4.09 -3.95 -4.02
CA ARG A 88 3.90 -4.35 -2.61
C ARG A 88 2.80 -3.60 -1.84
N GLY A 89 2.41 -2.41 -2.31
CA GLY A 89 1.36 -1.59 -1.70
C GLY A 89 0.00 -1.69 -2.37
N LEU A 90 -0.14 -2.53 -3.41
CA LEU A 90 -1.33 -2.56 -4.23
C LEU A 90 -2.51 -3.11 -3.44
N THR A 91 -3.60 -2.36 -3.48
CA THR A 91 -4.84 -2.66 -2.77
C THR A 91 -6.00 -2.85 -3.75
N HIS A 92 -5.99 -2.10 -4.86
CA HIS A 92 -7.01 -2.19 -5.90
C HIS A 92 -6.35 -2.45 -7.26
N LEU A 93 -6.79 -3.50 -7.95
CA LEU A 93 -6.34 -3.86 -9.29
C LEU A 93 -7.55 -3.97 -10.22
N TYR A 94 -7.57 -3.15 -11.27
CA TYR A 94 -8.58 -3.21 -12.32
C TYR A 94 -7.95 -3.70 -13.62
N LEU A 95 -8.46 -4.82 -14.13
CA LEU A 95 -8.00 -5.48 -15.35
C LEU A 95 -9.17 -5.67 -16.31
N GLU A 96 -10.10 -4.73 -16.36
CA GLU A 96 -11.32 -4.88 -17.13
C GLU A 96 -11.05 -4.86 -18.63
N HIS A 97 -11.77 -5.66 -19.40
CA HIS A 97 -11.63 -5.75 -20.86
C HIS A 97 -10.19 -6.01 -21.31
N ASN A 98 -9.54 -7.00 -20.69
CA ASN A 98 -8.21 -7.51 -21.07
C ASN A 98 -8.33 -8.87 -21.79
N ALA A 99 -7.20 -9.51 -22.03
CA ALA A 99 -7.10 -10.80 -22.69
C ALA A 99 -6.93 -11.97 -21.70
N VAL A 100 -7.43 -11.81 -20.46
CA VAL A 100 -7.28 -12.83 -19.42
C VAL A 100 -8.20 -14.00 -19.73
N THR A 101 -7.62 -15.19 -19.88
CA THR A 101 -8.34 -16.44 -20.22
C THR A 101 -8.40 -17.42 -19.05
N GLU A 102 -7.40 -17.38 -18.17
CA GLU A 102 -7.26 -18.26 -17.02
C GLU A 102 -6.66 -17.46 -15.85
N VAL A 103 -7.10 -17.79 -14.64
CA VAL A 103 -6.52 -17.25 -13.41
C VAL A 103 -6.19 -18.44 -12.53
N THR A 104 -4.90 -18.72 -12.35
CA THR A 104 -4.43 -19.88 -11.59
C THR A 104 -4.63 -19.66 -10.08
N ALA A 105 -5.01 -20.70 -9.34
CA ALA A 105 -4.98 -20.69 -7.89
C ALA A 105 -3.67 -20.13 -7.34
N GLY A 106 -3.78 -19.13 -6.48
CA GLY A 106 -2.65 -18.52 -5.82
C GLY A 106 -1.86 -17.51 -6.65
N TYR A 107 -2.31 -17.15 -7.85
CA TYR A 107 -1.68 -16.10 -8.67
C TYR A 107 -1.47 -14.80 -7.89
N PHE A 108 -2.45 -14.44 -7.04
CA PHE A 108 -2.41 -13.23 -6.21
C PHE A 108 -1.88 -13.43 -4.79
N THR A 109 -1.33 -14.61 -4.43
CA THR A 109 -0.84 -14.88 -3.06
C THR A 109 0.29 -13.96 -2.61
N GLN A 110 1.07 -13.45 -3.55
CA GLN A 110 2.19 -12.54 -3.28
C GLN A 110 1.76 -11.07 -3.18
N MET A 111 0.45 -10.79 -3.17
CA MET A 111 -0.13 -9.45 -3.00
C MET A 111 -0.97 -9.38 -1.72
N PRO A 112 -0.33 -9.31 -0.52
CA PRO A 112 -1.01 -9.44 0.77
C PRO A 112 -1.94 -8.27 1.10
N ARG A 113 -1.86 -7.16 0.37
CA ARG A 113 -2.68 -5.96 0.56
C ARG A 113 -3.82 -5.83 -0.44
N LEU A 114 -3.91 -6.72 -1.43
CA LEU A 114 -4.93 -6.65 -2.46
C LEU A 114 -6.30 -6.96 -1.86
N THR A 115 -7.20 -5.98 -1.85
CA THR A 115 -8.57 -6.11 -1.33
C THR A 115 -9.61 -6.12 -2.44
N LEU A 116 -9.28 -5.54 -3.61
CA LEU A 116 -10.19 -5.46 -4.75
C LEU A 116 -9.47 -5.88 -6.03
N LEU A 117 -10.11 -6.80 -6.75
CA LEU A 117 -9.69 -7.25 -8.07
C LEU A 117 -10.92 -7.21 -9.00
N SER A 118 -10.85 -6.40 -10.05
CA SER A 118 -11.87 -6.37 -11.12
C SER A 118 -11.32 -7.05 -12.37
N LEU A 119 -12.00 -8.11 -12.82
CA LEU A 119 -11.70 -8.86 -14.04
C LEU A 119 -12.87 -8.80 -15.04
N CYS A 120 -13.75 -7.81 -14.91
CA CYS A 120 -14.94 -7.67 -15.77
C CYS A 120 -14.57 -7.59 -17.26
N GLY A 121 -15.36 -8.23 -18.13
CA GLY A 121 -15.13 -8.15 -19.57
C GLY A 121 -13.88 -8.90 -20.09
N ASN A 122 -13.30 -9.79 -19.28
CA ASN A 122 -12.30 -10.75 -19.75
C ASN A 122 -12.96 -12.04 -20.26
N ASN A 123 -12.19 -12.87 -20.96
CA ASN A 123 -12.66 -14.14 -21.52
C ASN A 123 -12.27 -15.33 -20.63
N ILE A 124 -12.52 -15.21 -19.31
CA ILE A 124 -12.13 -16.22 -18.34
C ILE A 124 -13.01 -17.44 -18.53
N SER A 125 -12.43 -18.51 -19.06
CA SER A 125 -13.15 -19.75 -19.42
C SER A 125 -12.78 -20.92 -18.50
N ARG A 126 -11.70 -20.78 -17.72
CA ARG A 126 -11.17 -21.82 -16.85
C ARG A 126 -10.77 -21.23 -15.49
N TYR A 127 -11.28 -21.86 -14.43
CA TYR A 127 -10.92 -21.60 -13.04
C TYR A 127 -10.28 -22.88 -12.49
N HIS A 128 -9.04 -22.78 -12.00
CA HIS A 128 -8.29 -23.88 -11.37
C HIS A 128 -7.83 -23.47 -9.98
#